data_AF-A4ZGV8-F1
#
_entry.id   AF-A4ZGV8-F1
#
_cell.length_a   1.000
_cell.length_b   1.000
_cell.length_c   1.000
_cell.angle_alpha   90.00
_cell.angle_beta   90.00
_cell.angle_gamma   90.00
#
_symmetry.space_group_name_H-M   'P 1'
#
loop_
_entity.id
_entity.type
_entity.pdbx_description
1 polymer ?
#
loop_
_entity_poly.entity_id
_entity_poly.type
_entity_poly.pdbx_seq_one_letter_code
_entity_poly.pdbx_strand_id
1 'polypeptide(L)'
;MNSDFSLLEALVPDVLKILRQRYLVLEQIALHAPIGRRSVAQHLGLSERNVRTETEYLSQLGLIETKSFGMFLTEKGKKTLQDAGPLIDRLFNAGETELALAKKLGIERTLIVPGNADLQDRVYEEMGEELSSALSLLLPLGHSIVTILGGAALAKSAKYLSPSLGNNRQLEFVPGRGALGENVETQSNTIVQEMAAKTSGTYKTLYLPEQVSDAAYKSLIRESSIADVLQDISQSDAVIHGIGLAQEMAQRRGYNSIRLSELREKKAVTECFGCFFDENGKVVDRITQVGLQFENLYKIPHIFAFACGARKAKAIKAYMPNAPHQTWLITDESASNMILKGK
;
A
#
# COMPACT_ATOMS: atom_id res chain seq x y z
N MET A 1 -7.13 -26.28 -2.66
CA MET A 1 -5.82 -26.49 -2.00
C MET A 1 -5.35 -25.30 -1.17
N ASN A 2 -6.07 -24.16 -1.13
CA ASN A 2 -5.70 -23.00 -0.28
C ASN A 2 -6.33 -23.00 1.13
N SER A 3 -7.21 -23.96 1.47
CA SER A 3 -7.95 -23.97 2.75
C SER A 3 -7.05 -24.18 3.97
N ASP A 4 -5.97 -24.96 3.80
CA ASP A 4 -5.16 -25.42 4.94
C ASP A 4 -4.15 -24.34 5.36
N PHE A 5 -3.70 -23.52 4.41
CA PHE A 5 -2.78 -22.41 4.67
C PHE A 5 -3.47 -21.22 5.33
N SER A 6 -4.68 -20.86 4.87
CA SER A 6 -5.51 -19.85 5.54
C SER A 6 -5.88 -20.26 6.97
N LEU A 7 -6.05 -21.57 7.22
CA LEU A 7 -6.29 -22.09 8.56
C LEU A 7 -5.04 -21.99 9.44
N LEU A 8 -3.85 -22.29 8.91
CA LEU A 8 -2.60 -22.13 9.64
C LEU A 8 -2.30 -20.68 9.99
N GLU A 9 -2.63 -19.75 9.09
CA GLU A 9 -2.51 -18.31 9.33
C GLU A 9 -3.42 -17.83 10.46
N ALA A 10 -4.66 -18.33 10.51
CA ALA A 10 -5.60 -18.02 11.60
C ALA A 10 -5.20 -18.67 12.94
N LEU A 11 -4.63 -19.88 12.92
CA LEU A 11 -4.34 -20.64 14.14
C LEU A 11 -2.98 -20.30 14.76
N VAL A 12 -1.95 -20.02 13.95
CA VAL A 12 -0.56 -19.88 14.43
C VAL A 12 0.21 -18.77 13.71
N PRO A 13 -0.27 -17.51 13.72
CA PRO A 13 0.34 -16.40 12.98
C PRO A 13 1.80 -16.10 13.42
N ASP A 14 2.13 -16.30 14.69
CA ASP A 14 3.49 -16.05 15.18
C ASP A 14 4.49 -17.12 14.72
N VAL A 15 4.03 -18.35 14.49
CA VAL A 15 4.87 -19.42 13.93
C VAL A 15 5.23 -19.10 12.48
N LEU A 16 4.28 -18.54 11.72
CA LEU A 16 4.52 -18.10 10.35
C LEU A 16 5.56 -16.97 10.26
N LYS A 17 5.53 -16.01 11.18
CA LYS A 17 6.57 -14.97 11.27
C LYS A 17 7.96 -15.56 11.52
N ILE A 18 8.06 -16.51 12.45
CA ILE A 18 9.33 -17.21 12.77
C ILE A 18 9.83 -18.00 11.55
N LEU A 19 8.93 -18.71 10.87
CA LEU A 19 9.23 -19.46 9.66
C LEU A 19 9.84 -18.55 8.58
N ARG A 20 9.20 -17.41 8.30
CA ARG A 20 9.68 -16.42 7.33
C ARG A 20 11.04 -15.86 7.73
N GLN A 21 11.22 -15.47 9.00
CA GLN A 21 12.48 -14.91 9.47
C GLN A 21 13.64 -15.90 9.32
N ARG A 22 13.43 -17.18 9.65
CA ARG A 22 14.45 -18.23 9.49
C ARG A 22 14.79 -18.49 8.04
N TYR A 23 13.80 -18.47 7.16
CA TYR A 23 14.02 -18.60 5.72
C TYR A 23 14.91 -17.46 5.20
N LEU A 24 14.60 -16.21 5.56
CA LEU A 24 15.40 -15.04 5.16
C LEU A 24 16.84 -15.11 5.69
N VAL A 25 17.05 -15.59 6.92
CA VAL A 25 18.41 -15.80 7.45
C VAL A 25 19.18 -16.85 6.65
N LEU A 26 18.54 -17.98 6.30
CA LEU A 26 19.17 -19.01 5.46
C LEU A 26 19.50 -18.48 4.06
N GLU A 27 18.60 -17.70 3.46
CA GLU A 27 18.78 -17.08 2.16
C GLU A 27 19.98 -16.12 2.15
N GLN A 28 20.09 -15.23 3.15
CA GLN A 28 21.22 -14.31 3.26
C GLN A 28 22.56 -15.06 3.45
N ILE A 29 22.57 -16.16 4.19
CA ILE A 29 23.75 -17.02 4.30
C ILE A 29 24.07 -17.68 2.95
N ALA A 30 23.06 -18.15 2.20
CA ALA A 30 23.26 -18.74 0.88
C ALA A 30 23.88 -17.76 -0.12
N LEU A 31 23.37 -16.53 -0.15
CA LEU A 31 23.76 -15.50 -1.12
C LEU A 31 25.16 -14.91 -0.85
N HIS A 32 25.55 -14.85 0.42
CA HIS A 32 26.71 -14.06 0.84
C HIS A 32 27.77 -14.86 1.62
N ALA A 33 27.66 -16.19 1.68
CA ALA A 33 28.64 -17.02 2.37
C ALA A 33 30.07 -16.84 1.80
N PRO A 34 31.11 -16.75 2.65
CA PRO A 34 31.03 -16.65 4.11
C PRO A 34 30.49 -15.29 4.58
N ILE A 35 29.47 -15.31 5.45
CA ILE A 35 28.88 -14.09 6.04
C ILE A 35 28.87 -14.13 7.58
N GLY A 36 29.13 -12.99 8.21
CA GLY A 36 29.03 -12.83 9.67
C GLY A 36 27.65 -12.37 10.12
N ARG A 37 27.28 -12.67 11.38
CA ARG A 37 25.96 -12.30 11.95
C ARG A 37 25.63 -10.81 11.87
N ARG A 38 26.62 -9.92 12.04
CA ARG A 38 26.45 -8.47 11.90
C ARG A 38 25.99 -8.07 10.51
N SER A 39 26.57 -8.66 9.47
CA SER A 39 26.19 -8.37 8.09
C SER A 39 24.82 -8.95 7.74
N VAL A 40 24.48 -10.15 8.22
CA VAL A 40 23.12 -10.70 8.10
C VAL A 40 22.09 -9.80 8.79
N ALA A 41 22.40 -9.33 10.01
CA ALA A 41 21.55 -8.40 10.76
C ALA A 41 21.33 -7.09 10.01
N GLN A 42 22.39 -6.54 9.41
CA GLN A 42 22.32 -5.34 8.58
C GLN A 42 21.47 -5.54 7.33
N HIS A 43 21.66 -6.64 6.58
CA HIS A 43 20.87 -6.93 5.38
C HIS A 43 19.38 -7.15 5.67
N LEU A 44 19.05 -7.69 6.85
CA LEU A 44 17.67 -7.96 7.25
C LEU A 44 17.03 -6.86 8.09
N GLY A 45 17.76 -5.80 8.45
CA GLY A 45 17.28 -4.75 9.36
C GLY A 45 16.94 -5.26 10.77
N LEU A 46 17.60 -6.34 11.22
CA LEU A 46 17.36 -6.98 12.52
C LEU A 46 18.46 -6.62 13.53
N SER A 47 18.18 -6.82 14.81
CA SER A 47 19.22 -6.74 15.84
C SER A 47 20.19 -7.93 15.74
N GLU A 48 21.46 -7.71 16.07
CA GLU A 48 22.43 -8.82 16.16
C GLU A 48 21.98 -9.91 17.14
N ARG A 49 21.26 -9.53 18.21
CA ARG A 49 20.69 -10.47 19.19
C ARG A 49 19.67 -11.40 18.54
N ASN A 50 18.79 -10.87 17.69
CA ASN A 50 17.77 -11.68 17.01
C ASN A 50 18.41 -12.63 16.01
N VAL A 51 19.33 -12.14 15.18
CA VAL A 51 20.05 -12.97 14.21
C VAL A 51 20.88 -14.04 14.92
N ARG A 52 21.47 -13.73 16.08
CA ARG A 52 22.15 -14.72 16.92
C ARG A 52 21.22 -15.85 17.33
N THR A 53 20.04 -15.54 17.87
CA THR A 53 19.06 -16.56 18.25
C THR A 53 18.68 -17.48 17.08
N GLU A 54 18.39 -16.89 15.91
CA GLU A 54 18.02 -17.70 14.73
C GLU A 54 19.18 -18.55 14.21
N THR A 55 20.38 -17.98 14.12
CA THR A 55 21.56 -18.71 13.62
C THR A 55 22.00 -19.83 14.58
N GLU A 56 21.91 -19.62 15.90
CA GLU A 56 22.13 -20.69 16.89
C GLU A 56 21.13 -21.83 16.70
N TYR A 57 19.85 -21.52 16.52
CA TYR A 57 18.81 -22.52 16.29
C TYR A 57 18.98 -23.27 14.96
N LEU A 58 19.25 -22.54 13.87
CA LEU A 58 19.51 -23.15 12.55
C LEU A 58 20.76 -24.04 12.57
N SER A 59 21.78 -23.67 13.36
CA SER A 59 22.97 -24.50 13.56
C SER A 59 22.66 -25.77 14.33
N GLN A 60 21.83 -25.71 15.38
CA GLN A 60 21.36 -26.89 16.13
C GLN A 60 20.55 -27.86 15.25
N LEU A 61 19.77 -27.33 14.30
CA LEU A 61 19.05 -28.13 13.31
C LEU A 61 19.96 -28.72 12.22
N GLY A 62 21.25 -28.37 12.21
CA GLY A 62 22.23 -28.80 11.21
C GLY A 62 22.00 -28.17 9.83
N LEU A 63 21.32 -27.02 9.76
CA LEU A 63 21.05 -26.31 8.50
C LEU A 63 22.20 -25.36 8.13
N ILE A 64 22.91 -24.84 9.13
CA ILE A 64 24.08 -23.99 8.91
C ILE A 64 25.30 -24.49 9.68
N GLU A 65 26.47 -24.18 9.15
CA GLU A 65 27.76 -24.38 9.81
C GLU A 65 28.41 -23.02 10.06
N THR A 66 28.91 -22.81 11.29
CA THR A 66 29.58 -21.57 11.68
C THR A 66 31.09 -21.80 11.80
N LYS A 67 31.88 -21.00 11.10
CA LYS A 67 33.35 -20.95 11.20
C LYS A 67 33.80 -19.58 11.75
N SER A 68 35.07 -19.47 12.13
CA SER A 68 35.66 -18.22 12.63
C SER A 68 35.53 -17.03 11.65
N PHE A 69 35.47 -17.32 10.35
CA PHE A 69 35.42 -16.32 9.28
C PHE A 69 34.02 -16.16 8.65
N GLY A 70 32.99 -16.86 9.13
CA GLY A 70 31.63 -16.72 8.63
C GLY A 70 30.78 -17.98 8.70
N MET A 71 29.53 -17.85 8.30
CA MET A 71 28.53 -18.90 8.26
C MET A 71 28.32 -19.42 6.84
N PHE A 72 28.01 -20.71 6.73
CA PHE A 72 27.71 -21.43 5.50
C PHE A 72 26.43 -22.26 5.66
N LEU A 73 25.75 -22.55 4.55
CA LEU A 73 24.74 -23.60 4.53
C LEU A 73 25.39 -24.98 4.46
N THR A 74 24.86 -25.92 5.24
CA THR A 74 25.15 -27.35 5.02
C THR A 74 24.39 -27.85 3.80
N GLU A 75 24.69 -29.06 3.31
CA GLU A 75 23.89 -29.69 2.24
C GLU A 75 22.41 -29.85 2.64
N LYS A 76 22.16 -30.18 3.91
CA LYS A 76 20.80 -30.19 4.46
C LYS A 76 20.17 -28.79 4.41
N GLY A 77 20.91 -27.76 4.80
CA GLY A 77 20.47 -26.36 4.73
C GLY A 77 20.11 -25.91 3.32
N LYS A 78 20.96 -26.21 2.34
CA LYS A 78 20.70 -25.89 0.92
C LYS A 78 19.43 -26.55 0.42
N LYS A 79 19.26 -27.85 0.70
CA LYS A 79 18.05 -28.59 0.31
C LYS A 79 16.80 -28.04 0.99
N THR A 80 16.87 -27.79 2.31
CA THR A 80 15.75 -27.18 3.05
C THR A 80 15.38 -25.80 2.52
N LEU A 81 16.36 -24.95 2.19
CA LEU A 81 16.09 -23.63 1.60
C LEU A 81 15.39 -23.77 0.24
N GLN A 82 15.86 -24.68 -0.61
CA GLN A 82 15.27 -24.94 -1.92
C GLN A 82 13.83 -25.48 -1.81
N ASP A 83 13.60 -26.48 -0.95
CA ASP A 83 12.29 -27.11 -0.75
C ASP A 83 11.29 -26.15 -0.08
N ALA A 84 11.77 -25.25 0.78
CA ALA A 84 10.94 -24.27 1.47
C ALA A 84 10.52 -23.10 0.58
N GLY A 85 11.30 -22.74 -0.46
CA GLY A 85 11.02 -21.59 -1.33
C GLY A 85 9.57 -21.54 -1.84
N PRO A 86 9.07 -22.57 -2.53
CA PRO A 86 7.69 -22.59 -3.03
C PRO A 86 6.61 -22.56 -1.94
N LEU A 87 6.92 -23.00 -0.71
CA LEU A 87 6.01 -22.89 0.43
C LEU A 87 6.01 -21.47 0.98
N ILE A 88 7.19 -20.87 1.14
CA ILE A 88 7.36 -19.49 1.59
C ILE A 88 6.73 -18.53 0.58
N ASP A 89 6.85 -18.81 -0.71
CA ASP A 89 6.20 -18.01 -1.73
C ASP A 89 4.68 -18.07 -1.58
N ARG A 90 4.11 -19.27 -1.46
CA ARG A 90 2.65 -19.42 -1.25
C ARG A 90 2.15 -18.81 0.06
N LEU A 91 2.97 -18.79 1.11
CA LEU A 91 2.62 -18.25 2.44
C LEU A 91 2.89 -16.75 2.58
N PHE A 92 3.88 -16.20 1.87
CA PHE A 92 4.42 -14.86 2.15
C PHE A 92 4.77 -14.03 0.90
N ASN A 93 4.98 -14.64 -0.27
CA ASN A 93 5.17 -13.92 -1.54
C ASN A 93 4.01 -14.19 -2.49
N ALA A 94 3.00 -13.33 -2.38
CA ALA A 94 2.10 -12.97 -3.47
C ALA A 94 1.64 -14.12 -4.36
N GLY A 95 0.51 -14.75 -4.00
CA GLY A 95 -0.05 -15.86 -4.75
C GLY A 95 -0.04 -15.55 -6.26
N GLU A 96 0.30 -16.50 -7.13
CA GLU A 96 0.62 -16.30 -8.56
C GLU A 96 -0.27 -15.26 -9.30
N THR A 97 -1.55 -15.17 -8.93
CA THR A 97 -2.50 -14.14 -9.35
C THR A 97 -2.03 -12.71 -9.09
N GLU A 98 -1.49 -12.40 -7.91
CA GLU A 98 -0.91 -11.10 -7.55
C GLU A 98 0.29 -10.76 -8.42
N LEU A 99 1.24 -11.69 -8.59
CA LEU A 99 2.39 -11.50 -9.47
C LEU A 99 1.96 -11.27 -10.92
N ALA A 100 0.98 -12.06 -11.40
CA ALA A 100 0.42 -11.89 -12.73
C ALA A 100 -0.29 -10.54 -12.89
N LEU A 101 -1.02 -10.09 -11.86
CA LEU A 101 -1.72 -8.81 -11.87
C LEU A 101 -0.73 -7.64 -11.85
N ALA A 102 0.25 -7.66 -10.95
CA ALA A 102 1.30 -6.64 -10.85
C ALA A 102 2.05 -6.50 -12.18
N LYS A 103 2.47 -7.63 -12.77
CA LYS A 103 3.10 -7.67 -14.09
C LYS A 103 2.21 -7.10 -15.18
N LYS A 104 0.91 -7.44 -15.18
CA LYS A 104 -0.05 -6.94 -16.18
C LYS A 104 -0.30 -5.44 -16.05
N LEU A 105 -0.22 -4.90 -14.83
CA LEU A 105 -0.45 -3.49 -14.53
C LEU A 105 0.83 -2.64 -14.61
N GLY A 106 2.02 -3.26 -14.63
CA GLY A 106 3.30 -2.54 -14.71
C GLY A 106 3.72 -1.88 -13.41
N ILE A 107 3.30 -2.44 -12.28
CA ILE A 107 3.59 -1.93 -10.92
C ILE A 107 4.31 -3.00 -10.09
N GLU A 108 4.90 -2.58 -8.97
CA GLU A 108 5.76 -3.40 -8.13
C GLU A 108 5.01 -4.54 -7.45
N ARG A 109 3.83 -4.26 -6.90
CA ARG A 109 3.07 -5.27 -6.15
C ARG A 109 1.57 -5.07 -6.24
N THR A 110 0.85 -6.18 -6.11
CA THR A 110 -0.57 -6.16 -5.77
C THR A 110 -0.82 -7.03 -4.56
N LEU A 111 -1.75 -6.63 -3.70
CA LEU A 111 -2.27 -7.40 -2.58
C LEU A 111 -3.76 -7.65 -2.88
N ILE A 112 -4.15 -8.92 -2.99
CA ILE A 112 -5.50 -9.35 -3.36
C ILE A 112 -6.15 -10.00 -2.15
N VAL A 113 -7.19 -9.38 -1.62
CA VAL A 113 -8.04 -10.00 -0.61
C VAL A 113 -9.14 -10.85 -1.26
N PRO A 114 -9.52 -12.00 -0.67
CA PRO A 114 -10.57 -12.85 -1.21
C PRO A 114 -11.96 -12.19 -1.20
N GLY A 115 -12.75 -12.44 -2.24
CA GLY A 115 -14.14 -12.01 -2.33
C GLY A 115 -14.43 -10.83 -3.26
N ASN A 116 -15.61 -10.24 -3.08
CA ASN A 116 -16.13 -9.16 -3.93
C ASN A 116 -16.65 -7.98 -3.10
N ALA A 117 -15.96 -6.85 -3.13
CA ALA A 117 -16.31 -5.63 -2.39
C ALA A 117 -17.62 -4.97 -2.85
N ASP A 118 -18.12 -5.30 -4.05
CA ASP A 118 -19.45 -4.86 -4.52
C ASP A 118 -20.58 -5.63 -3.83
N LEU A 119 -20.28 -6.76 -3.16
CA LEU A 119 -21.27 -7.66 -2.55
C LEU A 119 -21.02 -7.93 -1.06
N GLN A 120 -19.79 -7.79 -0.58
CA GLN A 120 -19.35 -8.26 0.73
C GLN A 120 -18.57 -7.17 1.48
N ASP A 121 -19.11 -6.65 2.57
CA ASP A 121 -18.42 -5.62 3.35
C ASP A 121 -17.18 -6.13 4.12
N ARG A 122 -17.11 -7.44 4.43
CA ARG A 122 -15.90 -8.05 5.06
C ARG A 122 -14.61 -7.82 4.27
N VAL A 123 -14.73 -7.60 2.95
CA VAL A 123 -13.58 -7.31 2.08
C VAL A 123 -12.86 -6.05 2.54
N TYR A 124 -13.57 -5.05 3.07
CA TYR A 124 -12.94 -3.82 3.54
C TYR A 124 -12.14 -4.02 4.85
N GLU A 125 -12.55 -4.98 5.68
CA GLU A 125 -11.80 -5.38 6.88
C GLU A 125 -10.45 -5.98 6.49
N GLU A 126 -10.48 -7.00 5.63
CA GLU A 126 -9.27 -7.67 5.13
C GLU A 126 -8.35 -6.67 4.39
N MET A 127 -8.90 -5.74 3.60
CA MET A 127 -8.11 -4.68 2.94
C MET A 127 -7.43 -3.74 3.95
N GLY A 128 -8.04 -3.49 5.11
CA GLY A 128 -7.45 -2.69 6.18
C GLY A 128 -6.33 -3.43 6.91
N GLU A 129 -6.49 -4.73 7.12
CA GLU A 129 -5.46 -5.60 7.68
C GLU A 129 -4.25 -5.71 6.74
N GLU A 130 -4.48 -5.92 5.45
CA GLU A 130 -3.44 -5.95 4.42
C GLU A 130 -2.66 -4.64 4.34
N LEU A 131 -3.36 -3.50 4.39
CA LEU A 131 -2.71 -2.20 4.46
C LEU A 131 -1.85 -2.07 5.73
N SER A 132 -2.33 -2.55 6.88
CA SER A 132 -1.55 -2.51 8.12
C SER A 132 -0.27 -3.33 8.02
N SER A 133 -0.38 -4.53 7.47
CA SER A 133 0.76 -5.43 7.24
C SER A 133 1.77 -4.82 6.27
N ALA A 134 1.30 -4.22 5.18
CA ALA A 134 2.15 -3.58 4.18
C ALA A 134 2.86 -2.34 4.74
N LEU A 135 2.15 -1.47 5.46
CA LEU A 135 2.75 -0.31 6.12
C LEU A 135 3.75 -0.72 7.20
N SER A 136 3.45 -1.76 7.98
CA SER A 136 4.37 -2.26 9.02
C SER A 136 5.64 -2.87 8.42
N LEU A 137 5.55 -3.46 7.23
CA LEU A 137 6.70 -3.98 6.50
C LEU A 137 7.58 -2.88 5.91
N LEU A 138 6.97 -1.83 5.36
CA LEU A 138 7.66 -0.82 4.56
C LEU A 138 8.11 0.40 5.39
N LEU A 139 7.31 0.84 6.35
CA LEU A 139 7.65 2.02 7.15
C LEU A 139 8.71 1.70 8.20
N PRO A 140 9.69 2.59 8.39
CA PRO A 140 10.73 2.41 9.40
C PRO A 140 10.13 2.46 10.82
N LEU A 141 10.94 2.06 11.80
CA LEU A 141 10.68 2.43 13.19
C LEU A 141 10.92 3.93 13.37
N GLY A 142 10.23 4.56 14.32
CA GLY A 142 10.30 6.00 14.54
C GLY A 142 9.28 6.80 13.72
N HIS A 143 9.64 8.00 13.28
CA HIS A 143 8.72 8.94 12.65
C HIS A 143 8.42 8.57 11.20
N SER A 144 7.16 8.65 10.79
CA SER A 144 6.76 8.56 9.38
C SER A 144 5.52 9.40 9.09
N ILE A 145 5.52 10.07 7.94
CA ILE A 145 4.39 10.86 7.44
C ILE A 145 3.64 10.04 6.38
N VAL A 146 2.34 9.81 6.63
CA VAL A 146 1.46 9.06 5.73
C VAL A 146 0.37 9.99 5.17
N THR A 147 0.46 10.28 3.87
CA THR A 147 -0.47 11.19 3.19
C THR A 147 -1.69 10.45 2.61
N ILE A 148 -2.88 10.96 2.86
CA ILE A 148 -4.16 10.30 2.54
C ILE A 148 -5.07 11.16 1.66
N LEU A 149 -5.56 10.63 0.55
CA LEU A 149 -6.40 11.39 -0.41
C LEU A 149 -7.91 11.24 -0.20
N GLY A 150 -8.37 10.24 0.54
CA GLY A 150 -9.80 9.97 0.71
C GLY A 150 -10.34 8.88 -0.21
N GLY A 151 -11.64 8.61 -0.10
CA GLY A 151 -12.37 7.64 -0.92
C GLY A 151 -13.08 6.57 -0.10
N ALA A 152 -14.17 6.03 -0.67
CA ALA A 152 -15.07 5.14 0.06
C ALA A 152 -14.41 3.82 0.50
N ALA A 153 -13.60 3.20 -0.35
CA ALA A 153 -12.91 1.95 -0.02
C ALA A 153 -11.95 2.17 1.16
N LEU A 154 -11.12 3.23 1.08
CA LEU A 154 -10.19 3.56 2.15
C LEU A 154 -10.90 3.95 3.45
N ALA A 155 -12.01 4.70 3.37
CA ALA A 155 -12.78 5.08 4.56
C ALA A 155 -13.37 3.87 5.30
N LYS A 156 -13.84 2.87 4.55
CA LYS A 156 -14.31 1.61 5.13
C LYS A 156 -13.16 0.80 5.74
N SER A 157 -12.02 0.71 5.04
CA SER A 157 -10.86 -0.07 5.50
C SER A 157 -10.07 0.56 6.64
N ALA A 158 -10.01 1.89 6.75
CA ALA A 158 -9.26 2.60 7.78
C ALA A 158 -9.66 2.19 9.21
N LYS A 159 -10.91 1.77 9.40
CA LYS A 159 -11.47 1.32 10.70
C LYS A 159 -10.84 0.01 11.21
N TYR A 160 -10.17 -0.73 10.33
CA TYR A 160 -9.61 -2.05 10.58
C TYR A 160 -8.08 -2.04 10.58
N LEU A 161 -7.46 -0.85 10.66
CA LEU A 161 -6.02 -0.78 10.88
C LEU A 161 -5.64 -1.40 12.22
N SER A 162 -4.57 -2.18 12.22
CA SER A 162 -4.05 -2.82 13.43
C SER A 162 -3.41 -1.78 14.36
N PRO A 163 -3.77 -1.75 15.67
CA PRO A 163 -3.09 -0.91 16.65
C PRO A 163 -1.58 -1.17 16.72
N SER A 164 -1.17 -2.39 16.41
CA SER A 164 0.24 -2.78 16.41
C SER A 164 1.09 -2.02 15.38
N LEU A 165 0.46 -1.41 14.37
CA LEU A 165 1.15 -0.58 13.38
C LEU A 165 1.88 0.60 14.04
N GLY A 166 1.31 1.17 15.12
CA GLY A 166 1.93 2.26 15.88
C GLY A 166 3.03 1.82 16.85
N ASN A 167 3.25 0.52 17.06
CA ASN A 167 4.25 0.05 18.01
C ASN A 167 5.65 0.48 17.58
N ASN A 168 6.35 1.20 18.45
CA ASN A 168 7.68 1.78 18.18
C ASN A 168 7.71 2.74 16.97
N ARG A 169 6.56 3.32 16.62
CA ARG A 169 6.43 4.30 15.53
C ARG A 169 5.72 5.56 16.01
N GLN A 170 6.06 6.68 15.39
CA GLN A 170 5.38 7.97 15.50
C GLN A 170 4.77 8.26 14.13
N LEU A 171 3.56 7.74 13.91
CA LEU A 171 2.87 7.88 12.63
C LEU A 171 2.09 9.20 12.63
N GLU A 172 2.40 10.08 11.69
CA GLU A 172 1.65 11.29 11.42
C GLU A 172 0.85 11.13 10.14
N PHE A 173 -0.48 11.15 10.24
CA PHE A 173 -1.38 11.06 9.09
C PHE A 173 -1.78 12.45 8.63
N VAL A 174 -1.54 12.76 7.35
CA VAL A 174 -1.85 14.09 6.78
C VAL A 174 -2.74 13.98 5.54
N PRO A 175 -3.68 14.88 5.32
CA PRO A 175 -4.57 14.84 4.15
C PRO A 175 -3.82 15.34 2.93
N GLY A 176 -3.75 14.54 1.86
CA GLY A 176 -3.07 14.96 0.63
C GLY A 176 -3.91 15.83 -0.29
N ARG A 177 -5.12 16.23 0.13
CA ARG A 177 -5.91 17.26 -0.56
C ARG A 177 -6.89 17.95 0.38
N GLY A 178 -7.36 19.12 -0.06
CA GLY A 178 -8.48 19.82 0.55
C GLY A 178 -9.80 19.03 0.51
N ALA A 179 -10.81 19.53 1.20
CA ALA A 179 -12.13 18.94 1.31
C ALA A 179 -12.81 18.80 -0.07
N LEU A 180 -13.22 17.57 -0.39
CA LEU A 180 -13.95 17.22 -1.61
C LEU A 180 -15.35 16.70 -1.28
N GLY A 181 -16.37 17.30 -1.88
CA GLY A 181 -17.75 16.84 -1.84
C GLY A 181 -18.39 16.95 -0.45
N GLU A 182 -19.64 16.53 -0.34
CA GLU A 182 -20.45 16.71 0.88
C GLU A 182 -20.39 15.50 1.82
N ASN A 183 -19.95 14.32 1.33
CA ASN A 183 -19.84 13.13 2.15
C ASN A 183 -18.55 13.15 2.99
N VAL A 184 -18.69 13.66 4.21
CA VAL A 184 -17.62 13.81 5.21
C VAL A 184 -16.88 12.50 5.47
N GLU A 185 -17.56 11.35 5.54
CA GLU A 185 -16.93 10.05 5.86
C GLU A 185 -15.83 9.66 4.85
N THR A 186 -15.95 10.12 3.61
CA THR A 186 -15.00 9.77 2.54
C THR A 186 -13.90 10.81 2.33
N GLN A 187 -13.92 11.91 3.08
CA GLN A 187 -12.93 12.98 2.98
C GLN A 187 -11.61 12.59 3.64
N SER A 188 -10.51 13.09 3.09
CA SER A 188 -9.15 12.88 3.59
C SER A 188 -9.01 13.24 5.08
N ASN A 189 -9.55 14.40 5.49
CA ASN A 189 -9.51 14.88 6.89
C ASN A 189 -10.13 13.89 7.89
N THR A 190 -11.24 13.25 7.52
CA THR A 190 -11.90 12.26 8.39
C THR A 190 -11.14 10.96 8.43
N ILE A 191 -10.59 10.51 7.30
CA ILE A 191 -9.83 9.26 7.25
C ILE A 191 -8.53 9.37 8.05
N VAL A 192 -7.78 10.48 7.95
CA VAL A 192 -6.53 10.63 8.73
C VAL A 192 -6.79 10.59 10.24
N GLN A 193 -7.92 11.16 10.69
CA GLN A 193 -8.34 11.10 12.08
C GLN A 193 -8.65 9.66 12.51
N GLU A 194 -9.39 8.90 11.68
CA GLU A 194 -9.70 7.50 11.95
C GLU A 194 -8.43 6.64 12.01
N MET A 195 -7.51 6.81 11.05
CA MET A 195 -6.27 6.05 11.01
C MET A 195 -5.38 6.34 12.23
N ALA A 196 -5.22 7.62 12.59
CA ALA A 196 -4.50 8.02 13.79
C ALA A 196 -5.10 7.41 15.06
N ALA A 197 -6.43 7.43 15.20
CA ALA A 197 -7.12 6.84 16.34
C ALA A 197 -6.87 5.32 16.44
N LYS A 198 -6.86 4.60 15.31
CA LYS A 198 -6.65 3.15 15.30
C LYS A 198 -5.23 2.75 15.63
N THR A 199 -4.24 3.56 15.25
CA THR A 199 -2.82 3.22 15.41
C THR A 199 -2.13 3.96 16.55
N SER A 200 -2.88 4.73 17.36
CA SER A 200 -2.30 5.66 18.36
C SER A 200 -1.28 6.64 17.74
N GLY A 201 -1.53 7.07 16.50
CA GLY A 201 -0.75 8.07 15.79
C GLY A 201 -1.28 9.49 16.01
N THR A 202 -0.66 10.45 15.32
CA THR A 202 -1.13 11.84 15.24
C THR A 202 -1.73 12.10 13.87
N TYR A 203 -2.50 13.18 13.74
CA TYR A 203 -2.99 13.64 12.45
C TYR A 203 -2.99 15.16 12.37
N LYS A 204 -2.89 15.66 11.14
CA LYS A 204 -3.16 17.06 10.79
C LYS A 204 -4.37 17.13 9.87
N THR A 205 -4.90 18.33 9.67
CA THR A 205 -6.07 18.56 8.82
C THR A 205 -5.84 19.73 7.88
N LEU A 206 -6.44 19.67 6.70
CA LEU A 206 -6.38 20.70 5.67
C LEU A 206 -7.79 21.18 5.39
N TYR A 207 -8.23 22.19 6.14
CA TYR A 207 -9.58 22.78 6.03
C TYR A 207 -9.69 23.79 4.89
N LEU A 208 -9.22 23.40 3.71
CA LEU A 208 -9.39 24.16 2.48
C LEU A 208 -10.32 23.41 1.53
N PRO A 209 -11.11 24.09 0.70
CA PRO A 209 -11.74 23.43 -0.45
C PRO A 209 -10.70 22.76 -1.34
N GLU A 210 -11.05 21.65 -2.00
CA GLU A 210 -10.17 20.99 -2.99
C GLU A 210 -9.76 21.97 -4.10
N GLN A 211 -10.64 22.89 -4.49
CA GLN A 211 -10.40 23.90 -5.53
C GLN A 211 -10.60 25.30 -4.98
N VAL A 212 -9.59 26.16 -5.20
CA VAL A 212 -9.62 27.58 -4.89
C VAL A 212 -9.08 28.36 -6.07
N SER A 213 -9.40 29.64 -6.19
CA SER A 213 -8.79 30.49 -7.23
C SER A 213 -7.28 30.64 -6.99
N ASP A 214 -6.51 30.89 -8.05
CA ASP A 214 -5.06 31.09 -7.93
C ASP A 214 -4.69 32.21 -6.95
N ALA A 215 -5.51 33.28 -6.92
CA ALA A 215 -5.32 34.39 -5.99
C ALA A 215 -5.55 33.94 -4.54
N ALA A 216 -6.62 33.17 -4.28
CA ALA A 216 -6.88 32.61 -2.96
C ALA A 216 -5.78 31.62 -2.55
N TYR A 217 -5.36 30.73 -3.46
CA TYR A 217 -4.28 29.77 -3.21
C TYR A 217 -3.01 30.47 -2.72
N LYS A 218 -2.52 31.48 -3.47
CA LYS A 218 -1.30 32.23 -3.13
C LYS A 218 -1.37 32.94 -1.78
N SER A 219 -2.56 33.32 -1.33
CA SER A 219 -2.76 33.92 -0.01
C SER A 219 -2.78 32.85 1.08
N LEU A 220 -3.53 31.76 0.87
CA LEU A 220 -3.74 30.70 1.85
C LEU A 220 -2.44 29.96 2.19
N ILE A 221 -1.58 29.71 1.20
CA ILE A 221 -0.29 29.04 1.45
C ILE A 221 0.70 29.87 2.28
N ARG A 222 0.39 31.14 2.59
CA ARG A 222 1.22 31.99 3.47
C ARG A 222 0.86 31.84 4.94
N GLU A 223 -0.31 31.30 5.24
CA GLU A 223 -0.69 30.97 6.61
C GLU A 223 0.14 29.77 7.08
N SER A 224 0.82 29.90 8.22
CA SER A 224 1.77 28.89 8.69
C SER A 224 1.11 27.52 8.84
N SER A 225 -0.10 27.45 9.40
CA SER A 225 -0.83 26.20 9.58
C SER A 225 -1.11 25.46 8.27
N ILE A 226 -1.30 26.17 7.16
CA ILE A 226 -1.51 25.58 5.84
C ILE A 226 -0.16 25.20 5.22
N ALA A 227 0.83 26.08 5.32
CA ALA A 227 2.18 25.83 4.81
C ALA A 227 2.81 24.59 5.44
N ASP A 228 2.64 24.40 6.76
CA ASP A 228 3.15 23.26 7.51
C ASP A 228 2.56 21.94 6.97
N VAL A 229 1.24 21.87 6.78
CA VAL A 229 0.60 20.67 6.22
C VAL A 229 1.03 20.40 4.78
N LEU A 230 1.17 21.44 3.95
CA LEU A 230 1.68 21.29 2.59
C LEU A 230 3.14 20.82 2.57
N GLN A 231 3.93 21.25 3.55
CA GLN A 231 5.30 20.77 3.73
C GLN A 231 5.31 19.28 4.12
N ASP A 232 4.47 18.84 5.05
CA ASP A 232 4.36 17.42 5.42
C ASP A 232 3.96 16.54 4.23
N ILE A 233 2.99 17.00 3.42
CA ILE A 233 2.60 16.32 2.17
C ILE A 233 3.80 16.17 1.22
N SER A 234 4.69 17.17 1.17
CA SER A 234 5.89 17.11 0.33
C SER A 234 6.98 16.16 0.87
N GLN A 235 6.94 15.85 2.17
CA GLN A 235 7.89 15.00 2.89
C GLN A 235 7.32 13.61 3.21
N SER A 236 6.26 13.20 2.51
CA SER A 236 5.57 11.94 2.80
C SER A 236 6.43 10.71 2.55
N ASP A 237 6.49 9.84 3.55
CA ASP A 237 7.11 8.52 3.44
C ASP A 237 6.19 7.52 2.71
N ALA A 238 4.87 7.69 2.89
CA ALA A 238 3.87 6.92 2.18
C ALA A 238 2.68 7.76 1.72
N VAL A 239 2.07 7.37 0.60
CA VAL A 239 0.78 7.90 0.13
C VAL A 239 -0.23 6.77 -0.04
N ILE A 240 -1.46 7.03 0.38
CA ILE A 240 -2.60 6.14 0.18
C ILE A 240 -3.70 6.89 -0.56
N HIS A 241 -4.06 6.39 -1.75
CA HIS A 241 -5.03 7.04 -2.61
C HIS A 241 -6.03 6.06 -3.21
N GLY A 242 -7.27 6.52 -3.43
CA GLY A 242 -8.26 5.75 -4.18
C GLY A 242 -8.11 5.89 -5.69
N ILE A 243 -8.73 4.98 -6.44
CA ILE A 243 -8.96 5.11 -7.89
C ILE A 243 -10.46 5.32 -8.13
N GLY A 244 -10.84 6.45 -8.69
CA GLY A 244 -12.24 6.82 -8.91
C GLY A 244 -12.77 6.41 -10.29
N LEU A 245 -14.08 6.19 -10.41
CA LEU A 245 -14.76 6.18 -11.70
C LEU A 245 -14.97 7.64 -12.14
N ALA A 246 -14.65 7.96 -13.39
CA ALA A 246 -14.69 9.34 -13.88
C ALA A 246 -16.05 10.02 -13.63
N GLN A 247 -17.15 9.32 -13.95
CA GLN A 247 -18.50 9.88 -13.78
C GLN A 247 -18.86 10.15 -12.30
N GLU A 248 -18.55 9.22 -11.40
CA GLU A 248 -18.80 9.41 -9.96
C GLU A 248 -17.98 10.58 -9.41
N MET A 249 -16.72 10.68 -9.81
CA MET A 249 -15.81 11.72 -9.34
C MET A 249 -16.15 13.10 -9.89
N ALA A 250 -16.65 13.19 -11.13
CA ALA A 250 -17.16 14.43 -11.69
C ALA A 250 -18.44 14.90 -10.97
N GLN A 251 -19.36 13.98 -10.67
CA GLN A 251 -20.57 14.29 -9.90
C GLN A 251 -20.25 14.78 -8.49
N ARG A 252 -19.30 14.14 -7.79
CA ARG A 252 -18.82 14.58 -6.46
C ARG A 252 -18.22 15.98 -6.46
N ARG A 253 -17.74 16.44 -7.61
CA ARG A 253 -17.19 17.79 -7.83
C ARG A 253 -18.21 18.80 -8.34
N GLY A 254 -19.49 18.41 -8.38
CA GLY A 254 -20.57 19.28 -8.84
C GLY A 254 -20.49 19.63 -10.32
N TYR A 255 -19.89 18.76 -11.16
CA TYR A 255 -19.87 19.00 -12.61
C TYR A 255 -21.31 19.08 -13.12
N ASN A 256 -21.60 20.16 -13.85
CA ASN A 256 -22.89 20.34 -14.51
C ASN A 256 -23.05 19.36 -15.69
N SER A 257 -24.26 19.30 -16.25
CA SER A 257 -24.60 18.39 -17.36
C SER A 257 -23.69 18.56 -18.59
N ILE A 258 -23.25 19.79 -18.88
CA ILE A 258 -22.37 20.12 -20.01
C ILE A 258 -21.00 19.49 -19.80
N ARG A 259 -20.33 19.76 -18.67
CA ARG A 259 -19.02 19.17 -18.35
C ARG A 259 -19.07 17.65 -18.24
N LEU A 260 -20.16 17.09 -17.71
CA LEU A 260 -20.36 15.65 -17.69
C LEU A 260 -20.46 15.07 -19.12
N SER A 261 -21.08 15.80 -20.05
CA SER A 261 -21.12 15.40 -21.46
C SER A 261 -19.74 15.46 -22.12
N GLU A 262 -18.99 16.54 -21.89
CA GLU A 262 -17.62 16.68 -22.38
C GLU A 262 -16.71 15.54 -21.91
N LEU A 263 -16.80 15.14 -20.63
CA LEU A 263 -16.06 13.99 -20.11
C LEU A 263 -16.44 12.66 -20.79
N ARG A 264 -17.74 12.46 -21.10
CA ARG A 264 -18.20 11.28 -21.84
C ARG A 264 -17.71 11.27 -23.29
N GLU A 265 -17.76 12.41 -23.97
CA GLU A 265 -17.23 12.57 -25.33
C GLU A 265 -15.73 12.32 -25.39
N LYS A 266 -15.00 12.79 -24.37
CA LYS A 266 -13.58 12.51 -24.15
C LYS A 266 -13.28 11.08 -23.68
N LYS A 267 -14.32 10.25 -23.49
CA LYS A 267 -14.22 8.86 -23.04
C LYS A 267 -13.45 8.67 -21.72
N ALA A 268 -13.59 9.62 -20.79
CA ALA A 268 -12.99 9.49 -19.46
C ALA A 268 -13.60 8.29 -18.72
N VAL A 269 -12.75 7.39 -18.20
CA VAL A 269 -13.17 6.18 -17.47
C VAL A 269 -12.77 6.20 -16.02
N THR A 270 -11.68 6.89 -15.66
CA THR A 270 -11.18 6.96 -14.29
C THR A 270 -10.69 8.34 -13.93
N GLU A 271 -10.63 8.61 -12.63
CA GLU A 271 -9.99 9.80 -12.08
C GLU A 271 -9.14 9.45 -10.86
N CYS A 272 -7.93 10.02 -10.82
CA CYS A 272 -7.02 10.00 -9.69
C CYS A 272 -6.33 11.38 -9.59
N PHE A 273 -6.16 11.93 -8.38
CA PHE A 273 -5.42 13.20 -8.16
C PHE A 273 -5.92 14.39 -8.99
N GLY A 274 -7.21 14.46 -9.28
CA GLY A 274 -7.82 15.48 -10.13
C GLY A 274 -7.62 15.27 -11.64
N CYS A 275 -6.94 14.20 -12.05
CA CYS A 275 -6.67 13.87 -13.44
C CYS A 275 -7.69 12.84 -13.94
N PHE A 276 -8.41 13.15 -15.01
CA PHE A 276 -9.31 12.22 -15.68
C PHE A 276 -8.58 11.52 -16.82
N PHE A 277 -8.67 10.21 -16.86
CA PHE A 277 -7.99 9.37 -17.85
C PHE A 277 -9.00 8.64 -18.73
N ASP A 278 -8.68 8.52 -20.02
CA ASP A 278 -9.37 7.60 -20.93
C ASP A 278 -8.92 6.14 -20.70
N GLU A 279 -9.49 5.20 -21.46
CA GLU A 279 -9.19 3.77 -21.31
C GLU A 279 -7.75 3.36 -21.65
N ASN A 280 -7.00 4.22 -22.35
CA ASN A 280 -5.59 4.01 -22.68
C ASN A 280 -4.66 4.67 -21.64
N GLY A 281 -5.24 5.30 -20.61
CA GLY A 281 -4.50 6.04 -19.60
C GLY A 281 -4.04 7.41 -20.07
N LYS A 282 -4.60 7.97 -21.14
CA LYS A 282 -4.30 9.36 -21.52
C LYS A 282 -5.11 10.32 -20.67
N VAL A 283 -4.46 11.36 -20.14
CA VAL A 283 -5.16 12.47 -19.46
C VAL A 283 -6.01 13.24 -20.47
N VAL A 284 -7.32 13.32 -20.21
CA VAL A 284 -8.29 14.00 -21.09
C VAL A 284 -8.93 15.23 -20.45
N ASP A 285 -8.88 15.32 -19.12
CA ASP A 285 -9.27 16.48 -18.35
C ASP A 285 -8.47 16.54 -17.04
N ARG A 286 -8.33 17.72 -16.47
CA ARG A 286 -7.59 17.92 -15.22
C ARG A 286 -8.16 19.08 -14.44
N ILE A 287 -8.25 18.90 -13.13
CA ILE A 287 -8.42 19.98 -12.17
C ILE A 287 -7.12 20.20 -11.39
N THR A 288 -6.89 21.43 -10.98
CA THR A 288 -5.82 21.75 -10.02
C THR A 288 -6.40 21.67 -8.62
N GLN A 289 -5.98 20.65 -7.86
CA GLN A 289 -6.39 20.49 -6.46
C GLN A 289 -5.36 21.14 -5.52
N VAL A 290 -5.81 21.62 -4.36
CA VAL A 290 -4.92 21.99 -3.25
C VAL A 290 -4.32 20.73 -2.65
N GLY A 291 -3.00 20.69 -2.44
CA GLY A 291 -2.29 19.57 -1.81
C GLY A 291 -1.40 18.80 -2.78
N LEU A 292 -1.36 17.47 -2.62
CA LEU A 292 -0.53 16.56 -3.40
C LEU A 292 -0.95 16.55 -4.87
N GLN A 293 0.00 16.86 -5.74
CA GLN A 293 -0.18 16.78 -7.19
C GLN A 293 0.23 15.40 -7.70
N PHE A 294 -0.45 14.92 -8.75
CA PHE A 294 -0.12 13.66 -9.40
C PHE A 294 1.35 13.59 -9.82
N GLU A 295 1.88 14.70 -10.34
CA GLU A 295 3.27 14.82 -10.80
C GLU A 295 4.26 14.62 -9.67
N ASN A 296 3.91 14.82 -8.41
CA ASN A 296 4.83 14.62 -7.29
C ASN A 296 4.82 13.18 -6.78
N LEU A 297 3.93 12.32 -7.27
CA LEU A 297 3.78 10.96 -6.78
C LEU A 297 5.05 10.12 -6.96
N TYR A 298 5.82 10.33 -8.04
CA TYR A 298 7.07 9.59 -8.28
C TYR A 298 8.15 9.82 -7.23
N LYS A 299 8.07 10.92 -6.45
CA LYS A 299 9.05 11.25 -5.40
C LYS A 299 8.79 10.48 -4.10
N ILE A 300 7.63 9.86 -3.97
CA ILE A 300 7.18 9.24 -2.73
C ILE A 300 7.71 7.80 -2.66
N PRO A 301 8.35 7.39 -1.55
CA PRO A 301 8.94 6.07 -1.41
C PRO A 301 7.92 4.93 -1.51
N HIS A 302 6.78 5.08 -0.85
CA HIS A 302 5.76 4.02 -0.78
C HIS A 302 4.39 4.55 -1.23
N ILE A 303 3.81 3.93 -2.26
CA ILE A 303 2.53 4.36 -2.82
C ILE A 303 1.54 3.21 -2.75
N PHE A 304 0.40 3.43 -2.13
CA PHE A 304 -0.70 2.48 -2.03
C PHE A 304 -1.92 2.98 -2.80
N ALA A 305 -2.27 2.26 -3.86
CA ALA A 305 -3.50 2.49 -4.60
C ALA A 305 -4.61 1.58 -4.05
N PHE A 306 -5.76 2.16 -3.72
CA PHE A 306 -6.93 1.46 -3.19
C PHE A 306 -8.06 1.41 -4.23
N ALA A 307 -8.39 0.21 -4.69
CA ALA A 307 -9.53 0.01 -5.59
C ALA A 307 -9.99 -1.44 -5.57
N CYS A 308 -11.29 -1.65 -5.37
CA CYS A 308 -11.91 -2.97 -5.28
C CYS A 308 -13.28 -2.96 -5.96
N GLY A 309 -13.83 -4.15 -6.19
CA GLY A 309 -15.09 -4.39 -6.89
C GLY A 309 -14.88 -4.52 -8.40
N ALA A 310 -15.57 -5.48 -9.01
CA ALA A 310 -15.48 -5.77 -10.45
C ALA A 310 -15.74 -4.52 -11.30
N ARG A 311 -16.64 -3.64 -10.85
CA ARG A 311 -16.96 -2.36 -11.53
C ARG A 311 -15.76 -1.42 -11.69
N LYS A 312 -14.73 -1.54 -10.84
CA LYS A 312 -13.53 -0.68 -10.89
C LYS A 312 -12.41 -1.24 -11.76
N ALA A 313 -12.51 -2.46 -12.27
CA ALA A 313 -11.45 -3.08 -13.06
C ALA A 313 -11.01 -2.25 -14.28
N LYS A 314 -11.97 -1.65 -15.01
CA LYS A 314 -11.65 -0.79 -16.16
C LYS A 314 -10.89 0.48 -15.72
N ALA A 315 -11.27 1.06 -14.59
CA ALA A 315 -10.62 2.24 -14.04
C ALA A 315 -9.21 1.95 -13.54
N ILE A 316 -9.01 0.82 -12.84
CA ILE A 316 -7.69 0.35 -12.42
C ILE A 316 -6.77 0.22 -13.64
N LYS A 317 -7.20 -0.52 -14.67
CA LYS A 317 -6.40 -0.72 -15.90
C LYS A 317 -6.05 0.58 -16.61
N ALA A 318 -6.97 1.54 -16.64
CA ALA A 318 -6.77 2.82 -17.28
C ALA A 318 -5.76 3.70 -16.53
N TYR A 319 -5.79 3.68 -15.20
CA TYR A 319 -4.88 4.49 -14.39
C TYR A 319 -3.45 3.93 -14.34
N MET A 320 -3.30 2.61 -14.19
CA MET A 320 -1.99 1.98 -13.86
C MET A 320 -0.82 2.30 -14.79
N PRO A 321 -0.98 2.48 -16.12
CA PRO A 321 0.13 2.91 -16.97
C PRO A 321 0.79 4.23 -16.55
N ASN A 322 0.10 5.06 -15.76
CA ASN A 322 0.62 6.32 -15.24
C ASN A 322 1.11 6.23 -13.79
N ALA A 323 0.77 5.14 -13.07
CA ALA A 323 1.19 4.97 -11.69
C ALA A 323 2.72 4.76 -11.63
N PRO A 324 3.43 5.36 -10.66
CA PRO A 324 4.85 5.06 -10.48
C PRO A 324 5.07 3.56 -10.23
N HIS A 325 6.18 3.02 -10.72
CA HIS A 325 6.45 1.57 -10.64
C HIS A 325 6.35 1.04 -9.21
N GLN A 326 6.82 1.80 -8.20
CA GLN A 326 6.78 1.40 -6.78
C GLN A 326 5.38 1.35 -6.15
N THR A 327 4.32 1.50 -6.94
CA THR A 327 2.94 1.43 -6.47
C THR A 327 2.57 0.01 -6.07
N TRP A 328 1.93 -0.10 -4.91
CA TRP A 328 1.27 -1.30 -4.41
C TRP A 328 -0.23 -1.12 -4.56
N LEU A 329 -0.89 -1.99 -5.34
CA LEU A 329 -2.36 -1.99 -5.46
C LEU A 329 -2.96 -2.93 -4.42
N ILE A 330 -3.82 -2.41 -3.55
CA ILE A 330 -4.66 -3.22 -2.65
C ILE A 330 -6.06 -3.33 -3.28
N THR A 331 -6.46 -4.55 -3.61
CA THR A 331 -7.68 -4.86 -4.37
C THR A 331 -8.33 -6.16 -3.89
N ASP A 332 -9.49 -6.51 -4.46
CA ASP A 332 -10.19 -7.75 -4.18
C ASP A 332 -10.09 -8.74 -5.34
N GLU A 333 -10.42 -10.00 -5.06
CA GLU A 333 -10.40 -11.09 -6.04
C GLU A 333 -11.31 -10.78 -7.25
N SER A 334 -12.43 -10.09 -7.03
CA SER A 334 -13.37 -9.74 -8.09
C SER A 334 -12.78 -8.77 -9.14
N ALA A 335 -12.16 -7.67 -8.70
CA ALA A 335 -11.50 -6.73 -9.60
C ALA A 335 -10.28 -7.38 -10.26
N SER A 336 -9.47 -8.12 -9.50
CA SER A 336 -8.31 -8.84 -10.03
C SER A 336 -8.70 -9.81 -11.16
N ASN A 337 -9.72 -10.64 -10.94
CA ASN A 337 -10.21 -11.59 -11.93
C ASN A 337 -10.70 -10.89 -13.21
N MET A 338 -11.46 -9.80 -13.07
CA MET A 338 -11.92 -9.00 -14.20
C MET A 338 -10.76 -8.41 -15.00
N ILE A 339 -9.71 -7.94 -14.32
CA ILE A 339 -8.50 -7.40 -14.98
C ILE A 339 -7.72 -8.49 -15.70
N LEU A 340 -7.48 -9.63 -15.04
CA LEU A 340 -6.67 -10.73 -15.56
C LEU A 340 -7.36 -11.48 -16.70
N LYS A 341 -8.65 -11.83 -16.50
CA LYS A 341 -9.41 -12.71 -17.38
C LYS A 341 -10.25 -11.97 -18.41
N GLY A 342 -10.54 -10.68 -18.21
CA GLY A 342 -11.33 -9.86 -19.13
C GLY A 342 -12.79 -10.31 -19.27
N LYS A 343 -13.38 -10.88 -18.21
CA LYS A 343 -14.75 -11.37 -18.17
C LYS A 343 -15.56 -10.66 -17.10
#